data_AF-A0A7V4WA51-F1
#
_entry.id   AF-A0A7V4WA51-F1
#
_cell.length_a   1.000
_cell.length_b   1.000
_cell.length_c   1.000
_cell.angle_alpha   90.00
_cell.angle_beta   90.00
_cell.angle_gamma   90.00
#
_symmetry.space_group_name_H-M   'P 1'
#
loop_
_entity.id
_entity.type
_entity.pdbx_description
1 polymer ?
#
loop_
_entity_poly.entity_id
_entity_poly.type
_entity_poly.pdbx_seq_one_letter_code
_entity_poly.pdbx_strand_id
1 'polypeptide(L)'
;MRKCENCAIILDDDVKFCPNCGNAVAESSVASDDIDVRLAALLTSANLHRVRREWDAAVADATEALRIAPDRAEVASLLANIYEQRGDLDEAAIWYRIALDLDPQNTANRTRLERVVSLLSGTTPKNKSGASRELIVAGLISLCVILVAVILFLSLRETPRESSRKADVRAVKQQERAPVRSVTSEPNQPASEAQQPTSSVTPLAGNYSQSPVLRTAAEIAIREAAARVPLVQSAGAKVDDVIADPRGGTVLITFSVPFKATLTKADIALVAAAVARAAFAQNAEVRTVTARCVVSTGGTGGAMILFVGDTSRSILTSLPENITGQQAQTAFTNAWWNPQIGGSE
;
A
#
# COMPACT_ATOMS: atom_id res chain seq x y z
N MET A 1 26.17 38.84 10.43
CA MET A 1 27.62 39.09 10.15
C MET A 1 28.43 37.85 10.47
N ARG A 2 29.05 37.24 9.45
CA ARG A 2 29.87 36.03 9.57
C ARG A 2 31.36 36.39 9.56
N LYS A 3 32.23 35.46 9.97
CA LYS A 3 33.70 35.60 9.83
C LYS A 3 34.21 34.53 8.88
N CYS A 4 35.13 34.89 7.99
CA CYS A 4 35.81 33.91 7.15
C CYS A 4 36.73 33.03 8.02
N GLU A 5 36.55 31.72 7.99
CA GLU A 5 37.39 30.79 8.78
C GLU A 5 38.86 30.77 8.34
N ASN A 6 39.14 31.14 7.08
CA ASN A 6 40.49 31.13 6.53
C ASN A 6 41.27 32.44 6.76
N CYS A 7 40.62 33.60 6.71
CA CYS A 7 41.30 34.90 6.79
C CYS A 7 40.70 35.87 7.82
N ALA A 8 39.74 35.43 8.62
CA ALA A 8 39.14 36.12 9.76
C ALA A 8 38.47 37.49 9.49
N ILE A 9 38.28 37.88 8.22
CA ILE A 9 37.54 39.10 7.89
C ILE A 9 36.04 38.94 8.20
N ILE A 10 35.39 40.06 8.51
CA ILE A 10 33.94 40.11 8.71
C ILE A 10 33.27 40.15 7.33
N LEU A 11 32.21 39.36 7.18
CA LEU A 11 31.46 39.16 5.94
C LEU A 11 29.98 39.47 6.17
N ASP A 12 29.33 39.97 5.13
CA ASP A 12 27.87 40.08 5.06
C ASP A 12 27.23 38.70 4.94
N ASP A 13 25.96 38.60 5.34
CA ASP A 13 25.28 37.30 5.52
C ASP A 13 24.92 36.60 4.20
N ASP A 14 25.00 37.30 3.07
CA ASP A 14 24.70 36.80 1.72
C ASP A 14 25.95 36.39 0.90
N VAL A 15 27.15 36.64 1.43
CA VAL A 15 28.41 36.37 0.72
C VAL A 15 28.68 34.86 0.63
N LYS A 16 28.74 34.31 -0.59
CA LYS A 16 29.04 32.89 -0.85
C LYS A 16 30.54 32.57 -0.85
N PHE A 17 31.36 33.52 -1.26
CA PHE A 17 32.82 33.41 -1.33
C PHE A 17 33.48 34.61 -0.69
N CYS A 18 34.49 34.38 0.15
CA CYS A 18 35.22 35.46 0.80
C CYS A 18 35.93 36.33 -0.25
N PRO A 19 35.66 37.64 -0.32
CA PRO A 19 36.26 38.52 -1.33
C PRO A 19 37.78 38.70 -1.14
N ASN A 20 38.31 38.39 0.05
CA ASN A 20 39.73 38.52 0.34
C ASN A 20 40.55 37.26 -0.01
N CYS A 21 40.06 36.07 0.35
CA CYS A 21 40.83 34.82 0.18
C CYS A 21 40.21 33.81 -0.79
N GLY A 22 39.03 34.09 -1.36
CA GLY A 22 38.37 33.23 -2.34
C GLY A 22 37.74 31.96 -1.79
N ASN A 23 37.90 31.65 -0.49
CA ASN A 23 37.30 30.46 0.10
C ASN A 23 35.77 30.57 0.17
N ALA A 24 35.10 29.43 -0.05
CA ALA A 24 33.68 29.31 0.20
C ALA A 24 33.38 29.58 1.69
N VAL A 25 32.33 30.35 1.96
CA VAL A 25 31.89 30.66 3.32
C VAL A 25 30.80 29.66 3.65
N ALA A 26 31.01 28.84 4.69
CA ALA A 26 29.99 27.89 5.14
C ALA A 26 28.68 28.62 5.44
N GLU A 27 27.56 28.10 4.94
CA GLU A 27 26.22 28.57 5.31
C GLU A 27 26.01 28.29 6.81
N SER A 28 25.69 29.33 7.57
CA SER A 28 25.38 29.17 9.00
C SER A 28 24.14 28.28 9.16
N SER A 29 24.14 27.43 10.18
CA SER A 29 23.17 26.37 10.54
C SER A 29 21.72 26.81 10.81
N VAL A 30 21.24 27.87 10.17
CA VAL A 30 19.86 28.37 10.31
C VAL A 30 18.87 27.47 9.53
N ALA A 31 19.35 26.58 8.66
CA ALA A 31 18.51 25.70 7.84
C ALA A 31 18.12 24.36 8.52
N SER A 32 18.88 23.86 9.49
CA SER A 32 18.58 22.56 10.13
C SER A 32 17.38 22.62 11.06
N ASP A 33 17.24 23.72 11.81
CA ASP A 33 16.22 23.86 12.84
C ASP A 33 14.80 23.98 12.24
N ASP A 34 14.65 24.62 11.08
CA ASP A 34 13.37 24.72 10.37
C ASP A 34 12.93 23.38 9.76
N ILE A 35 13.89 22.58 9.30
CA ILE A 35 13.64 21.25 8.72
C ILE A 35 13.11 20.29 9.78
N ASP A 36 13.74 20.25 10.97
CA ASP A 36 13.31 19.37 12.06
C ASP A 36 11.94 19.79 12.63
N VAL A 37 11.67 21.10 12.74
CA VAL A 37 10.35 21.62 13.16
C VAL A 37 9.26 21.24 12.16
N ARG A 38 9.51 21.42 10.86
CA ARG A 38 8.56 21.06 9.81
C ARG A 38 8.32 19.55 9.74
N LEU A 39 9.37 18.75 9.88
CA LEU A 39 9.28 17.29 9.93
C LEU A 39 8.43 16.83 11.13
N ALA A 40 8.69 17.37 12.31
CA ALA A 40 7.92 17.06 13.52
C ALA A 40 6.43 17.44 13.38
N ALA A 41 6.13 18.59 12.76
CA ALA A 41 4.76 19.01 12.49
C ALA A 41 4.02 18.02 11.56
N LEU A 42 4.67 17.58 10.47
CA LEU A 42 4.09 16.62 9.54
C LEU A 42 3.89 15.24 10.18
N LEU A 43 4.85 14.74 10.95
CA LEU A 43 4.71 13.48 11.69
C LEU A 43 3.57 13.52 12.72
N THR A 44 3.39 14.66 13.39
CA THR A 44 2.30 14.88 14.34
C THR A 44 0.95 14.92 13.62
N SER A 45 0.85 15.66 12.51
CA SER A 45 -0.36 15.76 11.68
C SER A 45 -0.76 14.40 11.10
N ALA A 46 0.19 13.67 10.51
CA ALA A 46 -0.02 12.34 9.98
C ALA A 46 -0.53 11.37 11.05
N ASN A 47 0.03 11.41 12.26
CA ASN A 47 -0.45 10.60 13.38
C ASN A 47 -1.86 10.98 13.83
N LEU A 48 -2.21 12.27 13.83
CA LEU A 48 -3.55 12.74 14.18
C LEU A 48 -4.59 12.26 13.15
N HIS A 49 -4.32 12.45 11.87
CA HIS A 49 -5.15 11.95 10.76
C HIS A 49 -5.30 10.42 10.83
N ARG A 50 -4.20 9.70 11.11
CA ARG A 50 -4.22 8.24 11.29
C ARG A 50 -5.15 7.81 12.42
N VAL A 51 -5.10 8.47 13.59
CA VAL A 51 -5.97 8.16 14.73
C VAL A 51 -7.45 8.47 14.41
N ARG A 52 -7.70 9.50 13.59
CA ARG A 52 -9.04 9.85 13.09
C ARG A 52 -9.53 8.97 11.95
N ARG A 53 -8.70 8.04 11.45
CA ARG A 53 -8.97 7.19 10.27
C ARG A 53 -9.12 7.98 8.97
N GLU A 54 -8.53 9.17 8.92
CA GLU A 54 -8.46 10.03 7.74
C GLU A 54 -7.24 9.59 6.90
N TRP A 55 -7.34 8.40 6.30
CA TRP A 55 -6.18 7.69 5.77
C TRP A 55 -5.44 8.44 4.66
N ASP A 56 -6.15 9.05 3.72
CA ASP A 56 -5.53 9.74 2.59
C ASP A 56 -4.75 10.99 3.06
N ALA A 57 -5.28 11.72 4.05
CA ALA A 57 -4.60 12.84 4.68
C ALA A 57 -3.38 12.38 5.49
N ALA A 58 -3.50 11.27 6.21
CA ALA A 58 -2.39 10.68 6.96
C ALA A 58 -1.24 10.25 6.02
N VAL A 59 -1.55 9.59 4.90
CA VAL A 59 -0.56 9.19 3.89
C VAL A 59 0.08 10.43 3.24
N ALA A 60 -0.70 11.46 2.93
CA ALA A 60 -0.17 12.70 2.33
C ALA A 60 0.88 13.37 3.23
N ASP A 61 0.54 13.58 4.51
CA ASP A 61 1.45 14.19 5.49
C ASP A 61 2.71 13.34 5.73
N ALA A 62 2.54 12.02 5.85
CA ALA A 62 3.67 11.11 6.05
C ALA A 62 4.57 10.99 4.80
N THR A 63 4.00 11.13 3.60
CA THR A 63 4.77 11.16 2.34
C THR A 63 5.56 12.46 2.20
N GLU A 64 5.00 13.58 2.64
CA GLU A 64 5.75 14.85 2.67
C GLU A 64 6.87 14.80 3.72
N ALA A 65 6.62 14.22 4.90
CA ALA A 65 7.67 13.95 5.88
C ALA A 65 8.81 13.10 5.28
N LEU A 66 8.46 12.11 4.44
CA LEU A 66 9.44 11.24 3.78
C LEU A 66 10.27 11.99 2.73
N ARG A 67 9.70 12.98 2.04
CA ARG A 67 10.45 13.84 1.11
C ARG A 67 11.46 14.73 1.82
N ILE A 68 11.14 15.15 3.05
CA ILE A 68 12.01 15.99 3.86
C ILE A 68 13.16 15.16 4.46
N ALA A 69 12.84 13.97 4.98
CA ALA A 69 13.81 13.13 5.66
C ALA A 69 13.65 11.65 5.22
N PRO A 70 14.21 11.28 4.05
CA PRO A 70 14.05 9.95 3.47
C PRO A 70 14.78 8.83 4.25
N ASP A 71 15.73 9.21 5.10
CA ASP A 71 16.58 8.32 5.90
C ASP A 71 16.06 8.11 7.33
N ARG A 72 14.93 8.73 7.70
CA ARG A 72 14.36 8.59 9.04
C ARG A 72 13.43 7.38 9.11
N ALA A 73 13.89 6.34 9.80
CA ALA A 73 13.12 5.11 10.02
C ALA A 73 11.72 5.36 10.62
N GLU A 74 11.57 6.39 11.45
CA GLU A 74 10.29 6.79 12.05
C GLU A 74 9.22 7.12 10.99
N VAL A 75 9.61 7.79 9.90
CA VAL A 75 8.67 8.18 8.83
C VAL A 75 8.16 6.95 8.09
N ALA A 76 9.07 6.05 7.72
CA ALA A 76 8.71 4.77 7.08
C ALA A 76 7.84 3.91 8.01
N SER A 77 8.14 3.91 9.32
CA SER A 77 7.33 3.22 10.34
C SER A 77 5.91 3.80 10.42
N LEU A 78 5.77 5.12 10.33
CA LEU A 78 4.47 5.78 10.35
C LEU A 78 3.63 5.42 9.12
N LEU A 79 4.22 5.44 7.91
CA LEU A 79 3.53 4.97 6.69
C LEU A 79 3.07 3.52 6.84
N ALA A 80 3.94 2.63 7.34
CA ALA A 80 3.58 1.24 7.59
C ALA A 80 2.39 1.10 8.54
N ASN A 81 2.38 1.88 9.63
CA ASN A 81 1.27 1.92 10.58
C ASN A 81 -0.04 2.40 9.94
N ILE A 82 0.03 3.40 9.05
CA ILE A 82 -1.14 3.95 8.36
C ILE A 82 -1.76 2.88 7.44
N TYR A 83 -0.94 2.23 6.60
CA TYR A 83 -1.39 1.18 5.71
C TYR A 83 -1.91 -0.05 6.47
N GLU A 84 -1.24 -0.47 7.56
CA GLU A 84 -1.71 -1.57 8.41
C GLU A 84 -3.10 -1.27 8.99
N GLN A 85 -3.34 -0.05 9.46
CA GLN A 85 -4.63 0.34 10.06
C GLN A 85 -5.74 0.57 9.02
N ARG A 86 -5.37 0.95 7.80
CA ARG A 86 -6.28 1.05 6.65
C ARG A 86 -6.72 -0.33 6.14
N GLY A 87 -5.88 -1.36 6.37
CA GLY A 87 -6.11 -2.74 5.91
C GLY A 87 -5.28 -3.14 4.69
N ASP A 88 -4.44 -2.22 4.20
CA ASP A 88 -3.56 -2.41 3.04
C ASP A 88 -2.27 -3.10 3.51
N LEU A 89 -2.40 -4.40 3.79
CA LEU A 89 -1.36 -5.19 4.46
C LEU A 89 -0.11 -5.39 3.59
N ASP A 90 -0.25 -5.47 2.26
CA ASP A 90 0.88 -5.61 1.34
C ASP A 90 1.78 -4.37 1.38
N GLU A 91 1.18 -3.18 1.31
CA GLU A 91 1.86 -1.90 1.44
C GLU A 91 2.49 -1.74 2.83
N ALA A 92 1.77 -2.12 3.89
CA ALA A 92 2.30 -2.10 5.24
C ALA A 92 3.58 -2.94 5.38
N ALA A 93 3.61 -4.13 4.78
CA ALA A 93 4.78 -5.01 4.82
C ALA A 93 5.99 -4.39 4.12
N ILE A 94 5.79 -3.71 2.98
CA ILE A 94 6.85 -3.00 2.27
C ILE A 94 7.45 -1.89 3.15
N TRP A 95 6.59 -1.04 3.72
CA TRP A 95 7.05 0.08 4.54
C TRP A 95 7.72 -0.36 5.85
N TYR A 96 7.25 -1.44 6.48
CA TYR A 96 7.93 -2.00 7.65
C TYR A 96 9.31 -2.56 7.30
N ARG A 97 9.50 -3.16 6.11
CA ARG A 97 10.83 -3.60 5.66
C ARG A 97 11.77 -2.41 5.46
N ILE A 98 11.32 -1.37 4.78
CA ILE A 98 12.09 -0.13 4.60
C ILE A 98 12.47 0.47 5.96
N ALA A 99 11.53 0.52 6.91
CA ALA A 99 11.80 1.01 8.26
C ALA A 99 12.85 0.17 9.00
N LEU A 100 12.87 -1.15 8.80
CA LEU A 100 13.87 -2.06 9.37
C LEU A 100 15.21 -2.02 8.63
N ASP A 101 15.23 -1.68 7.35
CA ASP A 101 16.48 -1.45 6.61
C ASP A 101 17.19 -0.19 7.14
N LEU A 102 16.42 0.83 7.54
CA LEU A 102 16.92 2.06 8.15
C LEU A 102 17.26 1.89 9.64
N ASP A 103 16.45 1.15 10.40
CA ASP A 103 16.70 0.81 11.81
C ASP A 103 16.46 -0.68 12.09
N PRO A 104 17.48 -1.53 11.91
CA PRO A 104 17.36 -2.98 12.12
C PRO A 104 17.07 -3.40 13.56
N GLN A 105 17.34 -2.53 14.54
CA GLN A 105 17.17 -2.82 15.97
C GLN A 105 15.75 -2.51 16.46
N ASN A 106 14.89 -1.95 15.61
CA ASN A 106 13.51 -1.64 15.97
C ASN A 106 12.66 -2.90 16.13
N THR A 107 12.56 -3.38 17.37
CA THR A 107 11.78 -4.58 17.71
C THR A 107 10.29 -4.40 17.44
N ALA A 108 9.75 -3.19 17.60
CA ALA A 108 8.34 -2.91 17.35
C ALA A 108 7.97 -3.08 15.87
N ASN A 109 8.80 -2.55 14.96
CA ASN A 109 8.62 -2.73 13.52
C ASN A 109 8.76 -4.19 13.10
N ARG A 110 9.71 -4.92 13.70
CA ARG A 110 9.88 -6.36 13.44
C ARG A 110 8.63 -7.15 13.82
N THR A 111 8.12 -6.96 15.03
CA THR A 111 6.90 -7.64 15.50
C THR A 111 5.67 -7.25 14.68
N ARG A 112 5.57 -6.00 14.22
CA ARG A 112 4.48 -5.57 13.35
C ARG A 112 4.59 -6.17 11.95
N LEU A 113 5.79 -6.22 11.36
CA LEU A 113 6.03 -6.90 10.09
C LEU A 113 5.67 -8.39 10.16
N GLU A 114 6.11 -9.08 11.20
CA GLU A 114 5.79 -10.51 11.42
C GLU A 114 4.28 -10.73 11.46
N ARG A 115 3.55 -9.86 12.17
CA ARG A 115 2.09 -9.89 12.22
C ARG A 115 1.46 -9.67 10.84
N VAL A 116 1.87 -8.62 10.13
CA VAL A 116 1.34 -8.30 8.80
C VAL A 116 1.59 -9.44 7.81
N VAL A 117 2.81 -9.99 7.77
CA VAL A 117 3.16 -11.12 6.90
C VAL A 117 2.37 -12.38 7.26
N SER A 118 2.15 -12.64 8.55
CA SER A 118 1.30 -13.75 9.02
C SER A 118 -0.15 -13.60 8.56
N LEU A 119 -0.71 -12.39 8.62
CA LEU A 119 -2.05 -12.09 8.11
C LEU A 119 -2.13 -12.28 6.59
N LEU A 120 -1.15 -11.78 5.84
CA LEU A 120 -1.08 -11.94 4.37
C LEU A 120 -0.95 -13.41 3.94
N SER A 121 -0.18 -14.20 4.69
CA SER A 121 0.06 -15.61 4.39
C SER A 121 -1.09 -16.54 4.80
N GLY A 122 -2.15 -16.01 5.44
CA GLY A 122 -3.22 -16.81 6.04
C GLY A 122 -2.74 -17.74 7.16
N THR A 123 -1.50 -17.61 7.61
CA THR A 123 -0.90 -18.44 8.63
C THR A 123 -1.11 -17.76 9.97
N THR A 124 -2.20 -18.10 10.66
CA THR A 124 -2.36 -17.69 12.06
C THR A 124 -1.14 -18.19 12.86
N PRO A 125 -0.47 -17.35 13.65
CA PRO A 125 0.65 -17.82 14.46
C PRO A 125 0.12 -18.89 15.40
N LYS A 126 0.80 -20.04 15.48
CA LYS A 126 0.56 -21.07 16.50
C LYS A 126 0.76 -20.40 17.86
N ASN A 127 -0.33 -19.90 18.42
CA ASN A 127 -0.37 -19.40 19.77
C ASN A 127 0.04 -20.56 20.68
N LYS A 128 1.13 -20.42 21.42
CA LYS A 128 1.54 -21.36 22.48
C LYS A 128 0.53 -21.37 23.66
N SER A 129 -0.69 -20.85 23.48
CA SER A 129 -1.80 -20.94 24.42
C SER A 129 -2.61 -22.24 24.31
N GLY A 130 -2.25 -23.16 23.41
CA GLY A 130 -2.98 -24.42 23.21
C GLY A 130 -2.94 -25.36 24.42
N ALA A 131 -1.84 -25.36 25.19
CA ALA A 131 -1.70 -26.24 26.34
C ALA A 131 -2.64 -25.87 27.50
N SER A 132 -3.00 -24.58 27.66
CA SER A 132 -3.82 -24.13 28.78
C SER A 132 -5.33 -24.30 28.55
N ARG A 133 -5.80 -24.29 27.30
CA ARG A 133 -7.24 -24.41 27.00
C ARG A 133 -7.74 -25.85 27.17
N GLU A 134 -6.96 -26.86 26.82
CA GLU A 134 -7.37 -28.26 27.00
C GLU A 134 -7.47 -28.66 28.48
N LEU A 135 -6.56 -28.19 29.33
CA LEU A 135 -6.60 -28.42 30.77
C LEU A 135 -7.83 -27.77 31.45
N ILE A 136 -8.22 -26.57 31.02
CA ILE A 136 -9.40 -25.88 31.54
C ILE A 136 -10.69 -26.59 31.11
N VAL A 137 -10.79 -27.00 29.84
CA VAL A 137 -11.97 -27.72 29.33
C VAL A 137 -12.09 -29.10 29.99
N ALA A 138 -10.99 -29.84 30.14
CA ALA A 138 -10.99 -31.12 30.85
C ALA A 138 -11.40 -30.96 32.33
N GLY A 139 -10.95 -29.89 33.00
CA GLY A 139 -11.35 -29.57 34.37
C GLY A 139 -12.85 -29.28 34.50
N LEU A 140 -13.42 -28.50 33.58
CA LEU A 140 -14.86 -28.21 33.57
C LEU A 140 -15.71 -29.45 33.29
N ILE A 141 -15.29 -30.31 32.36
CA ILE A 141 -16.00 -31.56 32.08
C ILE A 141 -15.98 -32.48 33.30
N SER A 142 -14.83 -32.61 33.97
CA SER A 142 -14.72 -33.44 35.18
C SER A 142 -15.61 -32.93 36.31
N LEU A 143 -15.67 -31.60 36.51
CA LEU A 143 -16.57 -30.98 37.48
C LEU A 143 -18.05 -31.26 37.17
N CYS A 144 -18.46 -31.14 35.91
CA CYS A 144 -19.83 -31.42 35.48
C CYS A 144 -20.21 -32.89 35.70
N VAL A 145 -19.31 -33.84 35.42
CA VAL A 145 -19.55 -35.27 35.64
C VAL A 145 -19.73 -35.58 37.13
N ILE A 146 -18.89 -34.99 37.99
CA ILE A 146 -19.02 -35.14 39.45
C ILE A 146 -20.36 -34.57 39.93
N LEU A 147 -20.75 -33.39 39.43
CA LEU A 147 -21.98 -32.71 39.84
C LEU A 147 -23.23 -33.51 39.42
N VAL A 148 -23.22 -34.08 38.22
CA VAL A 148 -24.29 -34.99 37.76
C VAL A 148 -24.35 -36.26 38.59
N ALA A 149 -23.20 -36.85 38.93
CA ALA A 149 -23.14 -38.05 39.78
C ALA A 149 -23.67 -37.78 41.20
N VAL A 150 -23.36 -36.60 41.78
CA VAL A 150 -23.89 -36.17 43.08
C VAL A 150 -25.40 -35.97 43.02
N ILE A 151 -25.93 -35.32 41.97
CA ILE A 151 -27.37 -35.15 41.78
C ILE A 151 -28.06 -36.51 41.67
N LEU A 152 -27.52 -37.43 40.86
CA LEU A 152 -28.05 -38.79 40.71
C LEU A 152 -28.02 -39.55 42.04
N PHE A 153 -26.96 -39.42 42.83
CA PHE A 153 -26.86 -40.04 44.14
C PHE A 153 -27.88 -39.49 45.15
N LEU A 154 -28.13 -38.18 45.12
CA LEU A 154 -29.15 -37.54 45.95
C LEU A 154 -30.57 -37.95 45.50
N SER A 155 -30.83 -38.02 44.20
CA SER A 155 -32.12 -38.48 43.65
C SER A 155 -32.39 -39.96 43.89
N LEU A 156 -31.35 -40.80 44.01
CA LEU A 156 -31.49 -42.22 44.37
C LEU A 156 -31.64 -42.45 45.88
N ARG A 157 -31.40 -41.43 46.72
CA ARG A 157 -31.63 -41.49 48.16
C ARG A 157 -33.06 -41.12 48.58
N GLU A 158 -33.84 -40.52 47.69
CA GLU A 158 -35.22 -40.10 48.01
C GLU A 158 -36.26 -40.92 47.24
N THR A 159 -36.71 -42.02 47.86
CA THR A 159 -38.09 -42.49 47.73
C THR A 159 -38.55 -43.02 49.09
N PRO A 160 -39.86 -43.16 49.36
CA PRO A 160 -40.78 -42.10 49.78
C PRO A 160 -41.28 -42.35 51.21
N ARG A 161 -41.77 -41.33 51.93
CA ARG A 161 -42.57 -41.57 53.14
C ARG A 161 -43.93 -40.91 53.06
N GLU A 162 -44.91 -41.80 52.90
CA GLU A 162 -46.34 -41.63 52.88
C GLU A 162 -46.92 -41.28 54.27
N SER A 163 -48.14 -40.75 54.22
CA SER A 163 -49.19 -40.72 55.26
C SER A 163 -49.29 -39.48 56.18
N SER A 164 -50.22 -38.62 55.75
CA SER A 164 -51.49 -38.33 56.46
C SER A 164 -51.45 -37.70 57.86
N ARG A 165 -51.95 -36.46 57.96
CA ARG A 165 -53.05 -36.14 58.89
C ARG A 165 -53.90 -34.98 58.38
N LYS A 166 -55.21 -35.21 58.35
CA LYS A 166 -56.27 -34.26 58.04
C LYS A 166 -56.64 -33.40 59.25
N ALA A 167 -57.20 -32.23 58.91
CA ALA A 167 -58.18 -31.40 59.61
C ALA A 167 -57.69 -30.57 60.82
N ASP A 168 -57.81 -29.25 60.70
CA ASP A 168 -59.00 -28.59 61.25
C ASP A 168 -59.35 -27.28 60.54
N VAL A 169 -60.65 -27.02 60.40
CA VAL A 169 -61.25 -25.83 59.78
C VAL A 169 -61.90 -24.99 60.87
N ARG A 170 -61.54 -23.70 60.95
CA ARG A 170 -62.37 -22.53 61.32
C ARG A 170 -61.43 -21.37 61.61
N ALA A 171 -61.73 -20.10 61.37
CA ALA A 171 -62.75 -19.36 60.64
C ALA A 171 -62.39 -17.87 60.86
N VAL A 172 -63.16 -16.96 60.24
CA VAL A 172 -63.30 -15.53 60.63
C VAL A 172 -62.11 -14.64 60.20
N LYS A 173 -62.25 -13.48 59.54
CA LYS A 173 -63.37 -12.68 58.98
C LYS A 173 -62.73 -11.52 58.20
N GLN A 174 -63.41 -11.06 57.14
CA GLN A 174 -63.67 -9.65 56.76
C GLN A 174 -62.45 -8.73 56.43
N GLN A 175 -62.46 -7.85 55.43
CA GLN A 175 -63.57 -7.19 54.71
C GLN A 175 -63.00 -6.46 53.46
N GLU A 176 -63.76 -6.53 52.36
CA GLU A 176 -64.07 -5.57 51.28
C GLU A 176 -63.24 -4.27 51.11
N ARG A 177 -63.00 -3.70 49.90
CA ARG A 177 -63.84 -3.60 48.68
C ARG A 177 -63.02 -3.06 47.48
N ALA A 178 -63.51 -3.29 46.26
CA ALA A 178 -63.05 -2.74 44.96
C ALA A 178 -63.57 -1.30 44.70
N PRO A 179 -63.55 -0.71 43.46
CA PRO A 179 -62.67 -0.79 42.27
C PRO A 179 -62.23 0.61 41.75
N VAL A 180 -61.53 0.74 40.61
CA VAL A 180 -61.90 1.61 39.45
C VAL A 180 -60.98 1.33 38.24
N ARG A 181 -61.63 1.16 37.07
CA ARG A 181 -61.07 1.02 35.71
C ARG A 181 -60.62 2.38 35.13
N SER A 182 -59.62 2.34 34.24
CA SER A 182 -59.68 2.88 32.86
C SER A 182 -58.30 2.76 32.20
N VAL A 183 -58.04 2.56 30.91
CA VAL A 183 -58.78 2.31 29.66
C VAL A 183 -57.66 2.14 28.61
N THR A 184 -57.82 1.17 27.69
CA THR A 184 -57.15 0.98 26.36
C THR A 184 -55.61 0.84 26.30
N SER A 185 -55.02 0.01 25.46
CA SER A 185 -55.50 -0.88 24.38
C SER A 185 -54.38 -1.86 24.04
N GLU A 186 -54.74 -3.12 23.88
CA GLU A 186 -54.00 -4.15 23.13
C GLU A 186 -54.72 -4.32 21.77
N PRO A 187 -54.31 -5.26 20.91
CA PRO A 187 -53.25 -5.22 19.92
C PRO A 187 -53.83 -5.12 18.49
N ASN A 188 -53.00 -4.88 17.47
CA ASN A 188 -53.27 -5.47 16.16
C ASN A 188 -52.03 -5.54 15.26
N GLN A 189 -51.82 -6.75 14.71
CA GLN A 189 -51.02 -7.02 13.53
C GLN A 189 -51.76 -6.50 12.26
N PRO A 190 -51.34 -6.88 11.05
CA PRO A 190 -50.34 -6.24 10.20
C PRO A 190 -51.01 -5.63 8.95
N ALA A 191 -50.31 -4.74 8.23
CA ALA A 191 -50.68 -4.44 6.85
C ALA A 191 -49.47 -4.06 6.01
N SER A 192 -49.52 -4.61 4.80
CA SER A 192 -48.61 -4.53 3.67
C SER A 192 -48.51 -3.13 3.06
N GLU A 193 -47.42 -2.96 2.31
CA GLU A 193 -47.22 -2.07 1.15
C GLU A 193 -47.22 -0.55 1.33
N ALA A 194 -46.05 0.05 1.07
CA ALA A 194 -45.86 0.85 -0.14
C ALA A 194 -44.37 1.13 -0.42
N GLN A 195 -43.90 0.53 -1.52
CA GLN A 195 -43.05 1.12 -2.57
C GLN A 195 -41.67 1.70 -2.23
N GLN A 196 -40.66 0.95 -2.72
CA GLN A 196 -39.32 1.41 -3.03
C GLN A 196 -39.34 2.70 -3.89
N PRO A 197 -38.57 3.74 -3.54
CA PRO A 197 -37.88 4.49 -4.57
C PRO A 197 -36.73 3.60 -5.07
N THR A 198 -36.88 3.14 -6.30
CA THR A 198 -35.78 2.66 -7.12
C THR A 198 -34.79 3.81 -7.32
N SER A 199 -33.90 4.05 -6.38
CA SER A 199 -32.57 4.52 -6.74
C SER A 199 -31.84 3.27 -7.19
N SER A 200 -31.89 3.02 -8.50
CA SER A 200 -30.86 2.28 -9.20
C SER A 200 -29.53 2.70 -8.59
N VAL A 201 -28.92 1.83 -7.80
CA VAL A 201 -27.48 1.90 -7.60
C VAL A 201 -26.95 1.58 -8.98
N THR A 202 -26.80 2.62 -9.81
CA THR A 202 -25.78 2.60 -10.84
C THR A 202 -24.55 2.15 -10.07
N PRO A 203 -23.97 0.98 -10.37
CA PRO A 203 -22.73 0.64 -9.73
C PRO A 203 -21.83 1.86 -9.98
N LEU A 204 -21.20 2.38 -8.93
CA LEU A 204 -19.91 3.03 -9.11
C LEU A 204 -18.89 1.95 -9.54
N ALA A 205 -19.21 1.16 -10.57
CA ALA A 205 -18.34 1.02 -11.71
C ALA A 205 -18.17 2.43 -12.28
N GLY A 206 -17.42 3.26 -11.56
CA GLY A 206 -16.64 4.25 -12.24
C GLY A 206 -15.90 3.45 -13.28
N ASN A 207 -16.23 3.66 -14.55
CA ASN A 207 -15.36 3.31 -15.64
C ASN A 207 -14.10 4.17 -15.45
N TYR A 208 -13.27 3.85 -14.44
CA TYR A 208 -11.87 4.25 -14.37
C TYR A 208 -11.13 3.79 -15.63
N SER A 209 -11.75 2.91 -16.42
CA SER A 209 -11.31 2.51 -17.74
C SER A 209 -11.28 3.64 -18.78
N GLN A 210 -11.88 4.83 -18.56
CA GLN A 210 -11.91 5.88 -19.60
C GLN A 210 -11.83 7.33 -19.09
N SER A 211 -11.41 7.59 -17.85
CA SER A 211 -10.96 8.96 -17.55
C SER A 211 -9.73 9.23 -18.42
N PRO A 212 -9.74 10.26 -19.30
CA PRO A 212 -8.58 10.56 -20.13
C PRO A 212 -7.42 10.76 -19.18
N VAL A 213 -6.43 9.86 -19.26
CA VAL A 213 -5.30 9.95 -18.35
C VAL A 213 -4.68 11.31 -18.60
N LEU A 214 -4.67 12.17 -17.58
CA LEU A 214 -4.08 13.50 -17.69
C LEU A 214 -2.62 13.29 -18.04
N ARG A 215 -2.27 13.60 -19.29
CA ARG A 215 -0.92 13.50 -19.83
C ARG A 215 -0.45 14.91 -20.15
N THR A 216 0.80 15.18 -19.81
CA THR A 216 1.44 16.44 -20.19
C THR A 216 1.65 16.49 -21.70
N ALA A 217 1.79 17.69 -22.26
CA ALA A 217 2.12 17.86 -23.67
C ALA A 217 3.42 17.14 -24.05
N ALA A 218 4.40 17.09 -23.15
CA ALA A 218 5.66 16.39 -23.35
C ALA A 218 5.47 14.86 -23.45
N GLU A 219 4.67 14.27 -22.56
CA GLU A 219 4.36 12.83 -22.61
C GLU A 219 3.63 12.46 -23.90
N ILE A 220 2.66 13.29 -24.33
CA ILE A 220 1.93 13.08 -25.58
C ILE A 220 2.89 13.15 -26.78
N ALA A 221 3.74 14.17 -26.85
CA ALA A 221 4.70 14.36 -27.93
C ALA A 221 5.71 13.21 -28.01
N ILE A 222 6.27 12.77 -26.87
CA ILE A 222 7.17 11.63 -26.80
C ILE A 222 6.48 10.35 -27.29
N ARG A 223 5.26 10.09 -26.81
CA ARG A 223 4.49 8.89 -27.19
C ARG A 223 4.23 8.85 -28.70
N GLU A 224 3.76 9.96 -29.28
CA GLU A 224 3.49 10.04 -30.71
C GLU A 224 4.76 9.91 -31.56
N ALA A 225 5.85 10.54 -31.13
CA ALA A 225 7.12 10.43 -31.85
C ALA A 225 7.66 9.01 -31.82
N ALA A 226 7.63 8.35 -30.66
CA ALA A 226 8.05 6.96 -30.50
C ALA A 226 7.18 6.01 -31.36
N ALA A 227 5.88 6.24 -31.44
CA ALA A 227 4.96 5.47 -32.29
C ALA A 227 5.18 5.68 -33.81
N ARG A 228 5.76 6.81 -34.21
CA ARG A 228 6.10 7.12 -35.61
C ARG A 228 7.44 6.55 -36.07
N VAL A 229 8.23 5.96 -35.17
CA VAL A 229 9.54 5.40 -35.53
C VAL A 229 9.35 4.20 -36.48
N PRO A 230 10.01 4.17 -37.66
CA PRO A 230 9.81 3.11 -38.65
C PRO A 230 10.02 1.70 -38.10
N LEU A 231 11.06 1.51 -37.26
CA LEU A 231 11.35 0.21 -36.65
C LEU A 231 10.23 -0.27 -35.70
N VAL A 232 9.63 0.66 -34.95
CA VAL A 232 8.50 0.36 -34.04
C VAL A 232 7.30 -0.12 -34.86
N GLN A 233 7.00 0.57 -35.97
CA GLN A 233 5.91 0.20 -36.88
C GLN A 233 6.16 -1.13 -37.57
N SER A 234 7.36 -1.35 -38.13
CA SER A 234 7.70 -2.60 -38.83
C SER A 234 7.74 -3.81 -37.90
N ALA A 235 8.09 -3.61 -36.61
CA ALA A 235 8.03 -4.67 -35.59
C ALA A 235 6.57 -5.02 -35.19
N GLY A 236 5.59 -4.19 -35.57
CA GLY A 236 4.21 -4.28 -35.10
C GLY A 236 4.05 -3.86 -33.64
N ALA A 237 5.03 -3.12 -33.10
CA ALA A 237 5.01 -2.67 -31.72
C ALA A 237 4.11 -1.45 -31.54
N LYS A 238 3.56 -1.27 -30.34
CA LYS A 238 2.71 -0.14 -29.97
C LYS A 238 3.25 0.51 -28.70
N VAL A 239 3.36 1.85 -28.70
CA VAL A 239 3.69 2.60 -27.50
C VAL A 239 2.40 2.80 -26.70
N ASP A 240 2.27 2.08 -25.59
CA ASP A 240 1.04 2.05 -24.78
C ASP A 240 0.97 3.24 -23.83
N ASP A 241 2.08 3.56 -23.16
CA ASP A 241 2.11 4.64 -22.19
C ASP A 241 3.48 5.31 -22.09
N VAL A 242 3.47 6.59 -21.71
CA VAL A 242 4.65 7.40 -21.41
C VAL A 242 4.38 8.21 -20.15
N ILE A 243 5.26 8.06 -19.17
CA ILE A 243 5.22 8.81 -17.90
C ILE A 243 6.54 9.53 -17.75
N ALA A 244 6.50 10.86 -17.66
CA ALA A 244 7.68 11.69 -17.54
C ALA A 244 7.80 12.27 -16.12
N ASP A 245 8.97 12.10 -15.50
CA ASP A 245 9.36 12.83 -14.30
C ASP A 245 10.28 14.00 -14.69
N PRO A 246 9.75 15.24 -14.75
CA PRO A 246 10.53 16.42 -15.11
C PRO A 246 11.59 16.79 -14.07
N ARG A 247 11.46 16.35 -12.80
CA ARG A 247 12.45 16.62 -11.75
C ARG A 247 13.68 15.74 -11.92
N GLY A 248 13.46 14.47 -12.20
CA GLY A 248 14.53 13.49 -12.44
C GLY A 248 15.12 13.56 -13.85
N GLY A 249 14.40 14.14 -14.82
CA GLY A 249 14.73 14.01 -16.23
C GLY A 249 14.59 12.56 -16.71
N THR A 250 13.70 11.78 -16.08
CA THR A 250 13.50 10.36 -16.34
C THR A 250 12.17 10.16 -17.05
N VAL A 251 12.14 9.30 -18.06
CA VAL A 251 10.90 8.92 -18.74
C VAL A 251 10.74 7.40 -18.71
N LEU A 252 9.60 6.94 -18.23
CA LEU A 252 9.18 5.55 -18.36
C LEU A 252 8.33 5.40 -19.61
N ILE A 253 8.75 4.52 -20.53
CA ILE A 253 8.02 4.20 -21.75
C ILE A 253 7.57 2.75 -21.67
N THR A 254 6.26 2.52 -21.70
CA THR A 254 5.69 1.18 -21.83
C THR A 254 5.27 0.96 -23.28
N PHE A 255 5.76 -0.10 -23.89
CA PHE A 255 5.39 -0.51 -25.24
C PHE A 255 5.07 -2.00 -25.30
N SER A 256 4.14 -2.37 -26.16
CA SER A 256 3.77 -3.75 -26.43
C SER A 256 4.31 -4.22 -27.76
N VAL A 257 4.67 -5.50 -27.82
CA VAL A 257 5.04 -6.20 -29.06
C VAL A 257 4.08 -7.37 -29.27
N PRO A 258 3.78 -7.76 -30.51
CA PRO A 258 2.95 -8.92 -30.78
C PRO A 258 3.68 -10.19 -30.33
N PHE A 259 3.00 -11.10 -29.64
CA PHE A 259 3.58 -12.39 -29.28
C PHE A 259 3.89 -13.19 -30.55
N LYS A 260 5.17 -13.43 -30.80
CA LYS A 260 5.65 -14.30 -31.88
C LYS A 260 6.58 -15.33 -31.27
N ALA A 261 6.46 -16.59 -31.67
CA ALA A 261 7.32 -17.67 -31.18
C ALA A 261 8.82 -17.42 -31.44
N THR A 262 9.14 -16.56 -32.41
CA THR A 262 10.51 -16.19 -32.81
C THR A 262 10.99 -14.88 -32.20
N LEU A 263 10.26 -14.28 -31.26
CA LEU A 263 10.64 -12.99 -30.67
C LEU A 263 11.90 -13.16 -29.82
N THR A 264 12.98 -12.45 -30.19
CA THR A 264 14.26 -12.52 -29.47
C THR A 264 14.49 -11.33 -28.55
N LYS A 265 15.42 -11.48 -27.59
CA LYS A 265 15.89 -10.35 -26.75
C LYS A 265 16.47 -9.22 -27.61
N ALA A 266 17.14 -9.57 -28.72
CA ALA A 266 17.68 -8.61 -29.67
C ALA A 266 16.58 -7.75 -30.31
N ASP A 267 15.48 -8.36 -30.76
CA ASP A 267 14.35 -7.65 -31.37
C ASP A 267 13.72 -6.66 -30.37
N ILE A 268 13.50 -7.13 -29.14
CA ILE A 268 12.93 -6.30 -28.06
C ILE A 268 13.85 -5.12 -27.73
N ALA A 269 15.15 -5.38 -27.58
CA ALA A 269 16.13 -4.34 -27.26
C ALA A 269 16.27 -3.30 -28.38
N LEU A 270 16.17 -3.71 -29.64
CA LEU A 270 16.18 -2.80 -30.79
C LEU A 270 14.98 -1.86 -30.78
N VAL A 271 13.78 -2.38 -30.54
CA VAL A 271 12.57 -1.56 -30.39
C VAL A 271 12.69 -0.63 -29.17
N ALA A 272 13.17 -1.15 -28.03
CA ALA A 272 13.40 -0.37 -26.81
C ALA A 272 14.37 0.80 -27.04
N ALA A 273 15.49 0.56 -27.73
CA ALA A 273 16.46 1.60 -28.05
C ALA A 273 15.86 2.66 -28.99
N ALA A 274 15.03 2.23 -29.94
CA ALA A 274 14.38 3.14 -30.89
C ALA A 274 13.35 4.06 -30.20
N VAL A 275 12.53 3.55 -29.29
CA VAL A 275 11.61 4.39 -28.51
C VAL A 275 12.35 5.33 -27.56
N ALA A 276 13.46 4.89 -26.96
CA ALA A 276 14.29 5.73 -26.10
C ALA A 276 14.96 6.87 -26.89
N ARG A 277 15.51 6.58 -28.08
CA ARG A 277 16.03 7.61 -28.99
C ARG A 277 14.98 8.65 -29.35
N ALA A 278 13.75 8.22 -29.64
CA ALA A 278 12.66 9.13 -29.94
C ALA A 278 12.35 10.06 -28.76
N ALA A 279 12.32 9.54 -27.53
CA ALA A 279 12.12 10.36 -26.33
C ALA A 279 13.24 11.39 -26.13
N PHE A 280 14.50 10.98 -26.30
CA PHE A 280 15.64 11.91 -26.20
C PHE A 280 15.62 12.99 -27.29
N ALA A 281 15.15 12.66 -28.50
CA ALA A 281 15.02 13.63 -29.58
C ALA A 281 13.88 14.63 -29.35
N GLN A 282 12.77 14.19 -28.74
CA GLN A 282 11.60 15.05 -28.50
C GLN A 282 11.78 16.01 -27.33
N ASN A 283 12.53 15.62 -26.30
CA ASN A 283 12.73 16.47 -25.13
C ASN A 283 14.19 16.42 -24.67
N ALA A 284 14.86 17.57 -24.74
CA ALA A 284 16.26 17.73 -24.37
C ALA A 284 16.53 17.54 -22.86
N GLU A 285 15.52 17.76 -22.02
CA GLU A 285 15.64 17.62 -20.56
C GLU A 285 15.65 16.15 -20.11
N VAL A 286 15.21 15.23 -20.99
CA VAL A 286 15.23 13.79 -20.71
C VAL A 286 16.67 13.29 -20.75
N ARG A 287 17.14 12.78 -19.62
CA ARG A 287 18.48 12.23 -19.38
C ARG A 287 18.48 10.71 -19.37
N THR A 288 17.42 10.11 -18.85
CA THR A 288 17.27 8.66 -18.69
C THR A 288 15.92 8.21 -19.21
N VAL A 289 15.89 7.03 -19.81
CA VAL A 289 14.66 6.36 -20.25
C VAL A 289 14.65 4.97 -19.66
N THR A 290 13.59 4.63 -18.93
CA THR A 290 13.25 3.26 -18.57
C THR A 290 12.31 2.72 -19.63
N ALA A 291 12.76 1.73 -20.38
CA ALA A 291 11.97 1.06 -21.40
C ALA A 291 11.35 -0.21 -20.82
N ARG A 292 10.03 -0.34 -20.90
CA ARG A 292 9.26 -1.51 -20.46
C ARG A 292 8.54 -2.13 -21.64
N CYS A 293 8.93 -3.35 -21.99
CA CYS A 293 8.25 -4.14 -23.00
C CYS A 293 7.22 -5.06 -22.35
N VAL A 294 6.01 -5.08 -22.89
CA VAL A 294 4.96 -6.03 -22.49
C VAL A 294 4.42 -6.80 -23.70
N VAL A 295 3.72 -7.89 -23.44
CA VAL A 295 2.93 -8.60 -24.45
C VAL A 295 1.54 -8.88 -23.92
N SER A 296 0.54 -8.72 -24.77
CA SER A 296 -0.81 -9.15 -24.45
C SER A 296 -0.88 -10.67 -24.60
N THR A 297 -1.10 -11.38 -23.49
CA THR A 297 -1.40 -12.81 -23.56
C THR A 297 -2.87 -12.94 -23.91
N GLY A 298 -3.21 -13.53 -25.07
CA GLY A 298 -4.62 -13.69 -25.45
C GLY A 298 -5.39 -14.52 -24.42
N GLY A 299 -6.47 -13.97 -23.85
CA GLY A 299 -7.30 -14.60 -22.81
C GLY A 299 -7.75 -13.62 -21.71
N THR A 300 -8.24 -14.14 -20.58
CA THR A 300 -8.51 -13.37 -19.34
C THR A 300 -7.24 -13.01 -18.55
N GLY A 301 -6.06 -13.42 -19.05
CA GLY A 301 -4.76 -13.13 -18.47
C GLY A 301 -4.21 -11.80 -18.97
N GLY A 302 -3.79 -10.94 -18.05
CA GLY A 302 -3.32 -9.58 -18.32
C GLY A 302 -2.04 -9.47 -19.17
N ALA A 303 -1.45 -8.28 -19.20
CA ALA A 303 -0.19 -8.08 -19.91
C ALA A 303 0.98 -8.74 -19.16
N MET A 304 1.83 -9.47 -19.88
CA MET A 304 3.07 -10.03 -19.34
C MET A 304 4.23 -9.09 -19.63
N ILE A 305 5.05 -8.79 -18.62
CA ILE A 305 6.28 -8.02 -18.81
C ILE A 305 7.34 -8.93 -19.42
N LEU A 306 7.97 -8.45 -20.49
CA LEU A 306 9.01 -9.15 -21.22
C LEU A 306 10.41 -8.64 -20.90
N PHE A 307 10.53 -7.32 -20.77
CA PHE A 307 11.80 -6.63 -20.57
C PHE A 307 11.57 -5.33 -19.83
N VAL A 308 12.49 -5.01 -18.92
CA VAL A 308 12.62 -3.68 -18.32
C VAL A 308 14.09 -3.32 -18.31
N GLY A 309 14.46 -2.14 -18.78
CA GLY A 309 15.84 -1.68 -18.69
C GLY A 309 15.95 -0.17 -18.76
N ASP A 310 16.99 0.36 -18.15
CA ASP A 310 17.29 1.78 -18.12
C ASP A 310 18.37 2.10 -19.15
N THR A 311 18.23 3.21 -19.86
CA THR A 311 19.29 3.73 -20.73
C THR A 311 19.42 5.23 -20.55
N SER A 312 20.61 5.76 -20.81
CA SER A 312 20.86 7.19 -20.73
C SER A 312 21.03 7.78 -22.12
N ARG A 313 20.82 9.10 -22.22
CA ARG A 313 21.09 9.85 -23.44
C ARG A 313 22.52 9.59 -23.92
N SER A 314 23.50 9.69 -23.03
CA SER A 314 24.91 9.54 -23.36
C SER A 314 25.24 8.18 -24.01
N ILE A 315 24.68 7.09 -23.47
CA ILE A 315 24.87 5.74 -24.01
C ILE A 315 24.33 5.66 -25.44
N LEU A 316 23.05 5.99 -25.67
CA LEU A 316 22.48 5.87 -27.02
C LEU A 316 23.06 6.88 -28.01
N THR A 317 23.42 8.10 -27.59
CA THR A 317 24.06 9.07 -28.49
C THR A 317 25.46 8.64 -28.94
N SER A 318 26.15 7.82 -28.14
CA SER A 318 27.46 7.27 -28.52
C SER A 318 27.39 6.14 -29.55
N LEU A 319 26.21 5.55 -29.73
CA LEU A 319 25.99 4.48 -30.70
C LEU A 319 25.47 5.03 -32.03
N PRO A 320 25.83 4.43 -33.18
CA PRO A 320 25.31 4.85 -34.49
C PRO A 320 23.78 4.66 -34.57
N GLU A 321 23.12 5.27 -35.55
CA GLU A 321 21.66 5.11 -35.72
C GLU A 321 21.26 3.65 -35.97
N ASN A 322 22.02 2.93 -36.78
CA ASN A 322 21.82 1.52 -37.09
C ASN A 322 22.69 0.65 -36.17
N ILE A 323 22.13 0.27 -35.02
CA ILE A 323 22.79 -0.62 -34.05
C ILE A 323 22.41 -2.08 -34.28
N THR A 324 23.30 -3.00 -33.89
CA THR A 324 23.00 -4.43 -33.85
C THR A 324 22.15 -4.79 -32.62
N GLY A 325 21.51 -5.95 -32.64
CA GLY A 325 20.74 -6.45 -31.49
C GLY A 325 21.58 -6.66 -30.22
N GLN A 326 22.86 -6.98 -30.36
CA GLN A 326 23.79 -7.09 -29.23
C GLN A 326 24.13 -5.70 -28.67
N GLN A 327 24.42 -4.73 -29.54
CA GLN A 327 24.66 -3.35 -29.13
C GLN A 327 23.44 -2.75 -28.42
N ALA A 328 22.25 -3.03 -28.94
CA ALA A 328 20.99 -2.61 -28.34
C ALA A 328 20.82 -3.20 -26.93
N GLN A 329 21.10 -4.48 -26.73
CA GLN A 329 21.02 -5.11 -25.40
C GLN A 329 22.02 -4.51 -24.42
N THR A 330 23.27 -4.26 -24.85
CA THR A 330 24.30 -3.65 -24.00
C THR A 330 24.06 -2.18 -23.69
N ALA A 331 23.18 -1.51 -24.45
CA ALA A 331 22.83 -0.11 -24.22
C ALA A 331 21.90 0.10 -23.01
N PHE A 332 21.39 -0.99 -22.42
CA PHE A 332 20.52 -0.93 -21.24
C PHE A 332 21.24 -1.42 -19.98
N THR A 333 21.21 -0.59 -18.95
CA THR A 333 21.62 -0.91 -17.58
C THR A 333 20.41 -1.40 -16.77
N ASN A 334 20.65 -2.14 -15.68
CA ASN A 334 19.59 -2.72 -14.84
C ASN A 334 18.55 -3.54 -15.64
N ALA A 335 18.99 -4.16 -16.74
CA ALA A 335 18.12 -4.90 -17.63
C ALA A 335 17.60 -6.18 -16.95
N TRP A 336 16.30 -6.25 -16.71
CA TRP A 336 15.60 -7.46 -16.34
C TRP A 336 14.91 -8.06 -17.56
N TRP A 337 15.06 -9.37 -17.73
CA TRP A 337 14.44 -10.13 -18.80
C TRP A 337 13.53 -11.19 -18.21
N ASN A 338 12.36 -11.36 -18.81
CA ASN A 338 11.50 -12.49 -18.49
C ASN A 338 12.22 -13.81 -18.85
N PRO A 339 12.37 -14.76 -17.90
CA PRO A 339 13.07 -16.03 -18.14
C PRO A 339 12.49 -16.87 -19.29
N GLN A 340 11.23 -16.62 -19.68
CA GLN A 340 10.57 -17.34 -20.76
C GLN A 340 10.98 -16.84 -22.16
N ILE A 341 11.71 -15.74 -22.26
CA ILE A 341 12.19 -15.17 -23.52
C ILE A 341 13.61 -15.66 -23.79
N GLY A 342 13.76 -16.45 -24.85
CA GLY A 342 15.07 -16.91 -25.32
C GLY A 342 15.63 -18.06 -24.50
N GLY A 343 14.99 -19.24 -24.60
CA GLY A 343 15.54 -20.49 -24.07
C GLY A 343 16.85 -20.88 -24.77
N SER A 344 17.84 -21.21 -23.95
CA SER A 344 19.20 -21.73 -24.23
C SER A 344 20.11 -20.86 -25.10
N GLU A 345 20.86 -19.97 -24.45
CA GLU A 345 22.31 -19.87 -24.72
C GLU A 345 23.04 -20.78 -23.72
#